data_AF-A0A3Q9BN46-F1
#
_entry.id   AF-A0A3Q9BN46-F1
#
_cell.length_a   1.000
_cell.length_b   1.000
_cell.length_c   1.000
_cell.angle_alpha   90.00
_cell.angle_beta   90.00
_cell.angle_gamma   90.00
#
_symmetry.space_group_name_H-M   'P 1'
#
loop_
_entity.id
_entity.type
_entity.pdbx_description
1 polymer ?
#
loop_
_entity_poly.entity_id
_entity_poly.type
_entity_poly.pdbx_seq_one_letter_code
_entity_poly.pdbx_strand_id
1 'polypeptide(L)'
;MSYTIEKQLLPISQQALRRTQFIIAHESGNPNNIGKNSLENEVAYMKRNWQNAFVSHWVGSAGKIIQIARVGQVQWGAGPNANPYAYAQVELARTNNKTIFEKDYAAYIWLLRQLAIEAGIPLTLNAGSSTETPGIKTHSWVSRNLGGTTHLDPDGYLATWGISMAQFKKDLEAPLTKLPNPIDNQGCFQLHLVVKGDTLWSLAKKHGTTVASLKSLNGLNSDLIIIGQILKIKRING
;
A
#
# COMPACT_ATOMS: atom_id res chain seq x y z
N MET A 1 -11.12 1.91 7.04
CA MET A 1 -10.25 3.04 7.41
C MET A 1 -9.71 3.59 6.12
N SER A 2 -9.52 4.90 5.99
CA SER A 2 -8.95 5.54 4.81
C SER A 2 -7.88 6.51 5.24
N TYR A 3 -6.73 6.49 4.56
CA TYR A 3 -5.62 7.38 4.86
C TYR A 3 -5.45 8.41 3.74
N THR A 4 -5.00 9.60 4.12
CA THR A 4 -4.59 10.63 3.17
C THR A 4 -3.14 10.34 2.75
N ILE A 5 -2.89 10.41 1.44
CA ILE A 5 -1.55 10.26 0.87
C ILE A 5 -1.03 11.66 0.53
N GLU A 6 -0.01 12.12 1.26
CA GLU A 6 0.67 13.36 0.96
C GLU A 6 1.64 13.15 -0.21
N LYS A 7 1.51 13.95 -1.29
CA LYS A 7 2.39 13.86 -2.45
C LYS A 7 3.57 14.80 -2.31
N GLN A 8 4.77 14.23 -2.25
CA GLN A 8 6.03 14.95 -2.23
C GLN A 8 6.98 14.39 -3.30
N LEU A 9 6.49 14.37 -4.54
CA LEU A 9 7.15 13.68 -5.65
C LEU A 9 8.55 14.26 -5.95
N LEU A 10 9.50 13.36 -6.21
CA LEU A 10 10.81 13.71 -6.74
C LEU A 10 10.69 14.27 -8.17
N PRO A 11 11.51 15.26 -8.54
CA PRO A 11 11.54 15.82 -9.89
C PRO A 11 12.36 14.91 -10.84
N ILE A 12 11.96 13.65 -10.97
CA ILE A 12 12.68 12.62 -11.74
C ILE A 12 11.85 12.07 -12.90
N SER A 13 12.54 11.58 -13.93
CA SER A 13 11.93 10.75 -14.97
C SER A 13 12.11 9.28 -14.64
N GLN A 14 11.01 8.54 -14.53
CA GLN A 14 11.05 7.10 -14.24
C GLN A 14 10.81 6.28 -15.51
N GLN A 15 11.49 5.15 -15.63
CA GLN A 15 11.30 4.21 -16.73
C GLN A 15 9.96 3.48 -16.61
N ALA A 16 9.39 3.04 -17.73
CA ALA A 16 8.21 2.17 -17.71
C ALA A 16 8.55 0.80 -17.10
N LEU A 17 7.57 0.18 -16.43
CA LEU A 17 7.70 -1.20 -15.97
C LEU A 17 7.73 -2.16 -17.15
N ARG A 18 8.40 -3.30 -16.97
CA ARG A 18 8.31 -4.42 -17.93
C ARG A 18 6.92 -5.05 -17.87
N ARG A 19 6.42 -5.30 -16.66
CA ARG A 19 5.06 -5.77 -16.36
C ARG A 19 4.67 -5.34 -14.95
N THR A 20 3.39 -5.11 -14.72
CA THR A 20 2.85 -4.87 -13.38
C THR A 20 2.64 -6.20 -12.66
N GLN A 21 3.48 -6.55 -11.70
CA GLN A 21 3.41 -7.84 -10.98
C GLN A 21 3.40 -7.69 -9.46
N PHE A 22 4.14 -6.71 -8.91
CA PHE A 22 4.41 -6.67 -7.47
C PHE A 22 4.02 -5.36 -6.80
N ILE A 23 3.57 -5.47 -5.55
CA ILE A 23 3.77 -4.44 -4.52
C ILE A 23 4.85 -4.96 -3.59
N ILE A 24 5.91 -4.19 -3.33
CA ILE A 24 7.00 -4.63 -2.47
C ILE A 24 6.93 -3.92 -1.12
N ALA A 25 6.83 -4.73 -0.07
CA ALA A 25 6.81 -4.34 1.33
C ALA A 25 8.26 -4.25 1.85
N HIS A 26 8.65 -3.06 2.30
CA HIS A 26 9.94 -2.75 2.88
C HIS A 26 9.83 -2.17 4.29
N GLU A 27 10.97 -2.09 4.96
CA GLU A 27 11.16 -1.33 6.17
C GLU A 27 12.54 -0.65 6.13
N SER A 28 12.61 0.57 6.66
CA SER A 28 13.74 1.51 6.55
C SER A 28 15.13 0.96 6.92
N GLY A 29 15.22 -0.09 7.74
CA GLY A 29 16.48 -0.71 8.10
C GLY A 29 17.35 0.13 9.07
N ASN A 30 16.86 1.28 9.54
CA ASN A 30 17.67 2.25 10.26
C ASN A 30 17.42 2.23 11.79
N PRO A 31 18.18 1.45 12.59
CA PRO A 31 17.96 1.35 14.03
C PRO A 31 18.28 2.65 14.79
N ASN A 32 18.98 3.60 14.15
CA ASN A 32 19.31 4.88 14.77
C ASN A 32 18.22 5.95 14.52
N ASN A 33 17.29 5.71 13.59
CA ASN A 33 16.22 6.64 13.24
C ASN A 33 14.84 6.08 13.64
N ILE A 34 14.60 6.03 14.96
CA ILE A 34 13.40 5.41 15.55
C ILE A 34 12.53 6.42 16.33
N GLY A 35 12.91 7.70 16.32
CA GLY A 35 12.25 8.75 17.08
C GLY A 35 11.01 9.33 16.40
N LYS A 36 10.42 10.36 17.01
CA LYS A 36 9.18 11.02 16.54
C LYS A 36 9.21 11.58 15.11
N ASN A 37 10.40 11.83 14.56
CA ASN A 37 10.62 12.40 13.23
C ASN A 37 11.20 11.37 12.25
N SER A 38 11.09 10.07 12.55
CA SER A 38 11.78 9.03 11.77
C SER A 38 11.37 9.07 10.30
N LEU A 39 10.07 9.16 10.01
CA LEU A 39 9.55 9.30 8.66
C LEU A 39 10.11 10.53 7.94
N GLU A 40 10.08 11.69 8.58
CA GLU A 40 10.57 12.94 7.99
C GLU A 40 12.06 12.86 7.67
N ASN A 41 12.84 12.25 8.55
CA ASN A 41 14.27 12.04 8.35
C ASN A 41 14.55 11.10 7.17
N GLU A 42 13.83 9.98 7.07
CA GLU A 42 13.96 9.03 5.96
C GLU A 42 13.58 9.66 4.62
N VAL A 43 12.45 10.37 4.57
CA VAL A 43 11.99 11.07 3.37
C VAL A 43 12.99 12.14 2.95
N ALA A 44 13.50 12.93 3.90
CA ALA A 44 14.51 13.95 3.60
C ALA A 44 15.83 13.32 3.12
N TYR A 45 16.25 12.20 3.69
CA TYR A 45 17.43 11.47 3.26
C TYR A 45 17.25 10.91 1.85
N MET A 46 16.12 10.26 1.56
CA MET A 46 15.81 9.73 0.23
C MET A 46 15.79 10.83 -0.82
N LYS A 47 15.21 12.00 -0.53
CA LYS A 47 15.22 13.14 -1.45
C LYS A 47 16.62 13.64 -1.80
N ARG A 48 17.58 13.55 -0.87
CA ARG A 48 18.97 13.92 -1.13
C ARG A 48 19.76 12.84 -1.86
N ASN A 49 19.36 11.56 -1.72
CA ASN A 49 20.14 10.41 -2.17
C ASN A 49 19.41 9.52 -3.19
N TRP A 50 18.34 10.01 -3.83
CA TRP A 50 17.45 9.23 -4.69
C TRP A 50 18.18 8.53 -5.85
N GLN A 51 19.32 9.09 -6.28
CA GLN A 51 20.16 8.52 -7.34
C GLN A 51 20.73 7.15 -6.98
N ASN A 52 20.85 6.86 -5.67
CA ASN A 52 21.30 5.56 -5.16
C ASN A 52 20.15 4.57 -5.03
N ALA A 53 19.05 5.01 -4.41
CA ALA A 53 17.85 4.23 -4.20
C ALA A 53 16.66 5.14 -3.91
N PHE A 54 15.48 4.74 -4.39
CA PHE A 54 14.21 5.37 -4.01
C PHE A 54 13.06 4.37 -4.14
N VAL A 55 12.01 4.58 -3.35
CA VAL A 55 10.76 3.81 -3.39
C VAL A 55 9.59 4.71 -3.78
N SER A 56 8.39 4.14 -3.89
CA SER A 56 7.20 4.94 -4.22
C SER A 56 6.61 5.65 -3.00
N HIS A 57 6.59 4.99 -1.84
CA HIS A 57 5.89 5.46 -0.66
C HIS A 57 6.66 5.20 0.63
N TRP A 58 6.38 6.04 1.61
CA TRP A 58 6.77 5.89 3.00
C TRP A 58 5.56 5.95 3.92
N VAL A 59 5.57 5.14 4.97
CA VAL A 59 4.58 5.12 6.06
C VAL A 59 5.29 5.29 7.39
N GLY A 60 4.77 6.15 8.27
CA GLY A 60 5.34 6.38 9.59
C GLY A 60 4.66 7.52 10.33
N SER A 61 5.25 7.97 11.44
CA SER A 61 4.81 9.15 12.20
C SER A 61 3.30 9.15 12.52
N ALA A 62 2.82 8.03 13.06
CA ALA A 62 1.45 7.78 13.51
C ALA A 62 0.41 7.67 12.37
N GLY A 63 0.77 6.93 11.33
CA GLY A 63 -0.09 6.58 10.20
C GLY A 63 -0.03 7.56 9.03
N LYS A 64 0.97 8.46 9.02
CA LYS A 64 1.20 9.36 7.90
C LYS A 64 1.75 8.58 6.70
N ILE A 65 1.27 8.93 5.51
CA ILE A 65 1.70 8.33 4.25
C ILE A 65 2.22 9.43 3.32
N ILE A 66 3.44 9.25 2.82
CA ILE A 66 4.08 10.15 1.86
C ILE A 66 4.38 9.38 0.58
N GLN A 67 3.85 9.84 -0.55
CA GLN A 67 4.25 9.39 -1.87
C GLN A 67 5.42 10.25 -2.38
N ILE A 68 6.54 9.61 -2.68
CA ILE A 68 7.77 10.28 -3.12
C ILE A 68 8.12 9.99 -4.60
N ALA A 69 7.57 8.92 -5.18
CA ALA A 69 7.73 8.63 -6.61
C ALA A 69 6.41 8.12 -7.24
N ARG A 70 6.34 8.19 -8.57
CA ARG A 70 5.18 7.73 -9.33
C ARG A 70 5.11 6.20 -9.27
N VAL A 71 3.90 5.68 -9.05
CA VAL A 71 3.59 4.25 -9.18
C VAL A 71 3.46 3.88 -10.65
N GLY A 72 3.53 2.58 -10.96
CA GLY A 72 3.45 2.09 -12.34
C GLY A 72 4.68 2.42 -13.20
N GLN A 73 5.76 2.91 -12.57
CA GLN A 73 7.05 3.23 -13.19
C GLN A 73 8.17 2.75 -12.29
N VAL A 74 9.34 2.41 -12.84
CA VAL A 74 10.45 1.80 -12.09
C VAL A 74 10.86 2.63 -10.88
N GLN A 75 11.12 1.94 -9.76
CA GLN A 75 11.75 2.44 -8.54
C GLN A 75 13.00 1.60 -8.24
N TRP A 76 13.93 2.08 -7.42
CA TRP A 76 15.23 1.44 -7.18
C TRP A 76 15.43 1.02 -5.72
N GLY A 77 14.47 0.33 -5.10
CA GLY A 77 14.55 -0.11 -3.71
C GLY A 77 14.65 -1.63 -3.50
N ALA A 78 14.41 -2.46 -4.53
CA ALA A 78 14.28 -3.92 -4.37
C ALA A 78 15.25 -4.75 -5.23
N GLY A 79 16.31 -4.13 -5.75
CA GLY A 79 17.27 -4.79 -6.64
C GLY A 79 16.80 -4.94 -8.10
N PRO A 80 17.75 -5.12 -9.05
CA PRO A 80 17.49 -5.02 -10.49
C PRO A 80 16.52 -6.08 -11.03
N ASN A 81 16.37 -7.21 -10.34
CA ASN A 81 15.51 -8.30 -10.78
C ASN A 81 14.03 -8.07 -10.44
N ALA A 82 13.74 -7.28 -9.40
CA ALA A 82 12.37 -6.96 -8.99
C ALA A 82 11.92 -5.56 -9.42
N ASN A 83 12.84 -4.59 -9.46
CA ASN A 83 12.54 -3.19 -9.80
C ASN A 83 11.68 -3.00 -11.08
N PRO A 84 11.92 -3.72 -12.19
CA PRO A 84 11.11 -3.57 -13.41
C PRO A 84 9.69 -4.13 -13.31
N TYR A 85 9.34 -4.79 -12.21
CA TYR A 85 8.07 -5.50 -12.01
C TYR A 85 7.21 -4.93 -10.87
N ALA A 86 7.77 -4.01 -10.08
CA ALA A 86 7.12 -3.41 -8.94
C ALA A 86 6.25 -2.21 -9.36
N TYR A 87 4.93 -2.33 -9.23
CA TYR A 87 4.02 -1.19 -9.36
C TYR A 87 4.34 -0.12 -8.32
N ALA A 88 4.58 -0.57 -7.09
CA ALA A 88 4.94 0.27 -5.96
C ALA A 88 5.86 -0.49 -5.01
N GLN A 89 6.79 0.24 -4.40
CA GLN A 89 7.62 -0.17 -3.28
C GLN A 89 7.30 0.74 -2.09
N VAL A 90 7.04 0.16 -0.92
CA VAL A 90 6.52 0.87 0.27
C VAL A 90 7.42 0.61 1.46
N GLU A 91 8.00 1.68 2.00
CA GLU A 91 8.82 1.66 3.20
C GLU A 91 8.00 1.93 4.46
N LEU A 92 8.21 1.14 5.50
CA LEU A 92 7.77 1.42 6.86
C LEU A 92 8.92 2.06 7.64
N ALA A 93 8.76 3.29 8.10
CA ALA A 93 9.73 3.95 8.97
C ALA A 93 9.70 3.31 10.35
N ARG A 94 10.87 3.11 10.98
CA ARG A 94 10.91 2.60 12.36
C ARG A 94 10.39 3.62 13.34
N THR A 95 9.80 3.10 14.40
CA THR A 95 9.55 3.81 15.65
C THR A 95 9.99 2.95 16.84
N ASN A 96 10.23 3.58 18.00
CA ASN A 96 10.40 2.93 19.30
C ASN A 96 9.14 3.02 20.19
N ASN A 97 8.04 3.56 19.65
CA ASN A 97 6.81 3.76 20.40
C ASN A 97 5.72 2.82 19.88
N LYS A 98 5.19 1.97 20.77
CA LYS A 98 4.19 0.95 20.44
C LYS A 98 2.91 1.54 19.84
N THR A 99 2.39 2.62 20.42
CA THR A 99 1.15 3.26 19.94
C THR A 99 1.35 3.90 18.57
N ILE A 100 2.54 4.43 18.29
CA ILE A 100 2.89 4.92 16.96
C ILE A 100 2.99 3.75 15.98
N PHE A 101 3.68 2.67 16.37
CA PHE A 101 3.82 1.47 15.52
C PHE A 101 2.47 0.88 15.14
N GLU A 102 1.52 0.76 16.07
CA GLU A 102 0.19 0.22 15.79
C GLU A 102 -0.55 1.06 14.71
N LYS A 103 -0.42 2.38 14.75
CA LYS A 103 -1.00 3.28 13.73
C LYS A 103 -0.27 3.18 12.39
N ASP A 104 1.06 3.12 12.43
CA ASP A 104 1.90 3.00 11.24
C ASP A 104 1.66 1.67 10.53
N TYR A 105 1.61 0.56 11.28
CA TYR A 105 1.34 -0.77 10.75
C TYR A 105 -0.06 -0.85 10.13
N ALA A 106 -1.08 -0.26 10.76
CA ALA A 106 -2.42 -0.21 10.19
C ALA A 106 -2.47 0.60 8.86
N ALA A 107 -1.73 1.71 8.78
CA ALA A 107 -1.58 2.50 7.57
C ALA A 107 -0.82 1.74 6.48
N TYR A 108 0.21 1.00 6.87
CA TYR A 108 1.04 0.19 6.00
C TYR A 108 0.26 -0.97 5.37
N ILE A 109 -0.50 -1.72 6.17
CA ILE A 109 -1.43 -2.76 5.69
C ILE A 109 -2.46 -2.17 4.73
N TRP A 110 -3.07 -1.04 5.10
CA TRP A 110 -4.04 -0.39 4.23
C TRP A 110 -3.42 -0.01 2.89
N LEU A 111 -2.26 0.64 2.90
CA LEU A 111 -1.60 1.14 1.70
C LEU A 111 -1.15 0.02 0.77
N LEU A 112 -0.50 -1.03 1.30
CA LEU A 112 -0.09 -2.19 0.51
C LEU A 112 -1.29 -2.83 -0.21
N ARG A 113 -2.42 -2.97 0.51
CA ARG A 113 -3.65 -3.51 -0.07
C ARG A 113 -4.24 -2.56 -1.11
N GLN A 114 -4.27 -1.25 -0.85
CA GLN A 114 -4.78 -0.28 -1.82
C GLN A 114 -3.99 -0.30 -3.12
N LEU A 115 -2.66 -0.26 -3.04
CA LEU A 115 -1.78 -0.28 -4.20
C LEU A 115 -1.92 -1.58 -5.00
N ALA A 116 -2.06 -2.72 -4.32
CA ALA A 116 -2.29 -3.99 -4.99
C ALA A 116 -3.62 -3.98 -5.77
N ILE A 117 -4.70 -3.47 -5.18
CA ILE A 117 -5.99 -3.40 -5.87
C ILE A 117 -5.95 -2.39 -7.02
N GLU A 118 -5.33 -1.21 -6.82
CA GLU A 118 -5.12 -0.21 -7.87
C GLU A 118 -4.38 -0.80 -9.09
N ALA A 119 -3.40 -1.66 -8.83
CA ALA A 119 -2.61 -2.34 -9.85
C ALA A 119 -3.28 -3.58 -10.46
N GLY A 120 -4.44 -4.02 -9.96
CA GLY A 120 -5.09 -5.27 -10.37
C GLY A 120 -4.33 -6.54 -9.93
N ILE A 121 -3.52 -6.43 -8.86
CA ILE A 121 -2.68 -7.50 -8.33
C ILE A 121 -3.38 -8.20 -7.13
N PRO A 122 -3.28 -9.53 -6.97
CA PRO A 122 -3.85 -10.23 -5.81
C PRO A 122 -3.24 -9.77 -4.48
N LEU A 123 -4.04 -9.78 -3.41
CA LEU A 123 -3.59 -9.45 -2.05
C LEU A 123 -2.71 -10.53 -1.38
N THR A 124 -2.32 -11.56 -2.13
CA THR A 124 -1.55 -12.68 -1.58
C THR A 124 -0.13 -12.25 -1.25
N LEU A 125 0.29 -12.47 0.00
CA LEU A 125 1.66 -12.25 0.44
C LEU A 125 2.55 -13.43 0.02
N ASN A 126 3.66 -13.11 -0.66
CA ASN A 126 4.77 -14.02 -0.96
C ASN A 126 4.38 -15.30 -1.71
N ALA A 127 3.28 -15.28 -2.48
CA ALA A 127 2.89 -16.41 -3.33
C ALA A 127 3.87 -16.64 -4.49
N GLY A 128 4.13 -17.90 -4.84
CA GLY A 128 5.05 -18.27 -5.93
C GLY A 128 6.52 -17.95 -5.62
N SER A 129 7.39 -18.22 -6.60
CA SER A 129 8.86 -18.05 -6.51
C SER A 129 9.48 -17.39 -7.75
N SER A 130 8.66 -16.78 -8.61
CA SER A 130 9.12 -16.15 -9.85
C SER A 130 8.36 -14.87 -10.17
N THR A 131 8.79 -14.18 -11.23
CA THR A 131 8.13 -12.98 -11.78
C THR A 131 6.78 -13.25 -12.45
N GLU A 132 6.36 -14.51 -12.55
CA GLU A 132 5.07 -14.89 -13.16
C GLU A 132 3.92 -14.97 -12.14
N THR A 133 4.20 -14.89 -10.84
CA THR A 133 3.15 -14.92 -9.80
C THR A 133 2.95 -13.53 -9.18
N PRO A 134 1.93 -12.76 -9.61
CA PRO A 134 1.66 -11.44 -9.07
C PRO A 134 1.27 -11.51 -7.59
N GLY A 135 1.57 -10.45 -6.84
CA GLY A 135 1.13 -10.34 -5.44
C GLY A 135 1.91 -9.29 -4.66
N ILE A 136 1.61 -9.21 -3.37
CA ILE A 136 2.41 -8.44 -2.42
C ILE A 136 3.63 -9.29 -2.06
N LYS A 137 4.84 -8.73 -2.17
CA LYS A 137 6.10 -9.41 -1.86
C LYS A 137 6.85 -8.66 -0.76
N THR A 138 7.51 -9.36 0.14
CA THR A 138 8.53 -8.75 1.02
C THR A 138 9.86 -8.63 0.28
N HIS A 139 10.73 -7.72 0.70
CA HIS A 139 12.10 -7.66 0.18
C HIS A 139 12.84 -8.98 0.45
N SER A 140 12.56 -9.61 1.60
CA SER A 140 13.06 -10.94 1.94
C SER A 140 12.64 -12.05 0.96
N TRP A 141 11.44 -11.97 0.37
CA TRP A 141 11.02 -12.88 -0.70
C TRP A 141 11.79 -12.59 -1.99
N VAL A 142 12.02 -11.33 -2.32
CA VAL A 142 12.81 -10.93 -3.49
C VAL A 142 14.23 -11.49 -3.40
N SER A 143 14.92 -11.27 -2.27
CA SER A 143 16.28 -11.79 -2.05
C SER A 143 16.37 -13.30 -2.24
N ARG A 144 15.40 -14.06 -1.71
CA ARG A 144 15.41 -15.53 -1.72
C ARG A 144 15.02 -16.14 -3.07
N ASN A 145 14.17 -15.47 -3.85
CA ASN A 145 13.57 -16.06 -5.06
C ASN A 145 14.08 -15.44 -6.36
N LEU A 146 14.36 -14.13 -6.36
CA LEU A 146 14.79 -13.41 -7.55
C LEU A 146 16.27 -13.02 -7.50
N GLY A 147 16.85 -12.88 -6.31
CA GLY A 147 18.23 -12.40 -6.13
C GLY A 147 18.41 -10.94 -6.56
N GLY A 148 19.67 -10.50 -6.70
CA GLY A 148 20.02 -9.10 -7.00
C GLY A 148 19.93 -8.15 -5.80
N THR A 149 19.62 -8.69 -4.62
CA THR A 149 19.59 -8.02 -3.32
C THR A 149 19.75 -9.09 -2.23
N THR A 150 20.21 -8.70 -1.05
CA THR A 150 20.40 -9.57 0.14
C THR A 150 19.54 -9.14 1.32
N HIS A 151 18.70 -8.13 1.12
CA HIS A 151 17.86 -7.53 2.15
C HIS A 151 16.73 -8.47 2.61
N LEU A 152 16.38 -8.41 3.90
CA LEU A 152 15.43 -9.31 4.55
C LEU A 152 14.25 -8.58 5.21
N ASP A 153 14.07 -7.29 4.94
CA ASP A 153 12.92 -6.51 5.40
C ASP A 153 11.60 -6.96 4.75
N PRO A 154 10.46 -6.74 5.42
CA PRO A 154 10.29 -6.17 6.76
C PRO A 154 10.30 -7.23 7.89
N ASP A 155 10.68 -8.49 7.58
CA ASP A 155 10.49 -9.67 8.44
C ASP A 155 10.95 -9.44 9.89
N GLY A 156 12.21 -9.03 10.05
CA GLY A 156 12.84 -8.86 11.37
C GLY A 156 12.22 -7.73 12.19
N TYR A 157 11.93 -6.58 11.56
CA TYR A 157 11.34 -5.44 12.28
C TYR A 157 9.93 -5.75 12.76
N LEU A 158 9.09 -6.33 11.90
CA LEU A 158 7.73 -6.73 12.28
C LEU A 158 7.73 -7.74 13.43
N ALA A 159 8.67 -8.68 13.42
CA ALA A 159 8.82 -9.65 14.50
C ALA A 159 9.11 -8.99 15.87
N THR A 160 9.85 -7.87 15.91
CA THR A 160 10.10 -7.15 17.19
C THR A 160 8.82 -6.60 17.83
N TRP A 161 7.76 -6.43 17.04
CA TRP A 161 6.44 -5.98 17.50
C TRP A 161 5.42 -7.11 17.62
N GLY A 162 5.87 -8.36 17.59
CA GLY A 162 5.01 -9.54 17.71
C GLY A 162 4.23 -9.88 16.43
N ILE A 163 4.58 -9.27 15.29
CA ILE A 163 3.96 -9.55 13.99
C ILE A 163 4.81 -10.58 13.24
N SER A 164 4.40 -11.84 13.29
CA SER A 164 5.01 -12.89 12.47
C SER A 164 4.64 -12.72 10.99
N MET A 165 5.41 -13.33 10.07
CA MET A 165 5.03 -13.34 8.65
C MET A 165 3.68 -14.02 8.39
N ALA A 166 3.28 -14.98 9.23
CA ALA A 166 1.95 -15.58 9.17
C ALA A 166 0.85 -14.57 9.55
N GLN A 167 1.09 -13.75 10.58
CA GLN A 167 0.16 -12.69 10.97
C GLN A 167 0.11 -11.59 9.91
N PHE A 168 1.27 -11.16 9.39
CA PHE A 168 1.35 -10.18 8.31
C PHE A 168 0.60 -10.65 7.04
N LYS A 169 0.80 -11.92 6.65
CA LYS A 169 0.03 -12.57 5.58
C LYS A 169 -1.47 -12.49 5.84
N LYS A 170 -1.90 -12.89 7.04
CA LYS A 170 -3.31 -12.87 7.44
C LYS A 170 -3.90 -11.46 7.37
N ASP A 171 -3.16 -10.43 7.79
CA ASP A 171 -3.64 -9.04 7.78
C ASP A 171 -3.80 -8.48 6.36
N LEU A 172 -2.89 -8.86 5.44
CA LEU A 172 -2.99 -8.48 4.02
C LEU A 172 -4.11 -9.23 3.28
N GLU A 173 -4.28 -10.52 3.57
CA GLU A 173 -5.21 -11.42 2.86
C GLU A 173 -6.61 -11.45 3.49
N ALA A 174 -6.80 -10.89 4.68
CA ALA A 174 -8.10 -10.84 5.34
C ALA A 174 -9.16 -10.23 4.40
N PRO A 175 -10.42 -10.70 4.45
CA PRO A 175 -11.49 -10.10 3.67
C PRO A 175 -11.56 -8.59 3.88
N LEU A 176 -11.73 -7.82 2.79
CA LEU A 176 -11.80 -6.34 2.83
C LEU A 176 -12.91 -5.82 3.77
N THR A 177 -13.86 -6.67 4.15
CA THR A 177 -14.97 -6.40 5.07
C THR A 177 -14.58 -6.41 6.56
N LYS A 178 -13.39 -6.91 6.93
CA LYS A 178 -12.95 -7.11 8.34
C LYS A 178 -11.84 -6.16 8.81
N LEU A 179 -11.50 -5.12 8.07
CA LEU A 179 -10.50 -4.15 8.54
C LEU A 179 -11.03 -3.43 9.82
N PRO A 180 -10.28 -3.42 10.93
CA PRO A 180 -10.68 -2.67 12.11
C PRO A 180 -10.80 -1.18 11.76
N ASN A 181 -11.94 -0.57 12.07
CA ASN A 181 -12.13 0.88 12.06
C ASN A 181 -12.16 1.36 13.53
N PRO A 182 -11.09 1.97 14.05
CA PRO A 182 -11.20 2.81 15.24
C PRO A 182 -11.77 4.18 14.84
N ILE A 183 -13.03 4.40 15.24
CA ILE A 183 -13.78 5.65 15.50
C ILE A 183 -13.16 6.97 14.98
N ASP A 184 -13.82 7.58 13.98
CA ASP A 184 -14.28 8.98 14.06
C ASP A 184 -15.53 9.16 13.19
N ASN A 185 -16.52 9.81 13.78
CA ASN A 185 -17.90 9.91 13.40
C ASN A 185 -18.12 11.11 12.46
N GLN A 186 -17.36 11.24 11.37
CA GLN A 186 -17.72 12.06 10.20
C GLN A 186 -17.17 11.45 8.90
N GLY A 187 -18.05 10.84 8.10
CA GLY A 187 -17.79 10.61 6.67
C GLY A 187 -16.82 9.48 6.30
N CYS A 188 -16.84 8.33 6.99
CA CYS A 188 -16.01 7.19 6.58
C CYS A 188 -16.60 6.49 5.33
N PHE A 189 -15.78 6.33 4.28
CA PHE A 189 -16.15 5.57 3.09
C PHE A 189 -15.81 4.08 3.28
N GLN A 190 -16.70 3.19 2.85
CA GLN A 190 -16.44 1.78 2.61
C GLN A 190 -15.93 1.60 1.18
N LEU A 191 -14.88 0.81 1.00
CA LEU A 191 -14.42 0.42 -0.34
C LEU A 191 -15.20 -0.80 -0.82
N HIS A 192 -15.63 -0.77 -2.07
CA HIS A 192 -16.36 -1.84 -2.74
C HIS A 192 -15.64 -2.23 -4.02
N LEU A 193 -15.20 -3.49 -4.10
CA LEU A 193 -14.67 -4.06 -5.34
C LEU A 193 -15.84 -4.46 -6.24
N VAL A 194 -15.92 -3.84 -7.41
CA VAL A 194 -16.96 -4.13 -8.41
C VAL A 194 -16.81 -5.58 -8.87
N VAL A 195 -17.85 -6.37 -8.69
CA VAL A 195 -17.94 -7.77 -9.14
C VAL A 195 -18.99 -7.92 -10.23
N LYS A 196 -19.04 -9.09 -10.87
CA LYS A 196 -20.03 -9.39 -11.90
C LYS A 196 -21.46 -9.15 -11.36
N GLY A 197 -22.21 -8.30 -12.07
CA GLY A 197 -23.60 -7.95 -11.71
C GLY A 197 -23.75 -6.66 -10.91
N ASP A 198 -22.65 -6.03 -10.49
CA ASP A 198 -22.72 -4.71 -9.89
C ASP A 198 -23.06 -3.63 -10.93
N THR A 199 -23.89 -2.69 -10.51
CA THR A 199 -24.18 -1.45 -11.21
C THR A 199 -24.13 -0.32 -10.20
N LEU A 200 -23.90 0.93 -10.63
CA LEU A 200 -23.98 2.06 -9.70
C LEU A 200 -25.35 2.12 -9.02
N TRP A 201 -26.42 1.73 -9.73
CA TRP A 201 -27.77 1.70 -9.18
C TRP A 201 -27.93 0.64 -8.08
N SER A 202 -27.49 -0.61 -8.32
CA SER A 202 -27.60 -1.68 -7.34
C SER A 202 -26.79 -1.38 -6.08
N LEU A 203 -25.61 -0.78 -6.24
CA LEU A 203 -24.77 -0.34 -5.14
C LEU A 203 -25.38 0.85 -4.39
N ALA A 204 -25.87 1.87 -5.11
CA ALA A 204 -26.53 3.01 -4.50
C ALA A 204 -27.73 2.58 -3.64
N LYS A 205 -28.60 1.72 -4.18
CA LYS A 205 -29.75 1.17 -3.46
C LYS A 205 -29.34 0.36 -2.23
N LYS A 206 -28.36 -0.54 -2.39
CA LYS A 206 -27.86 -1.40 -1.30
C LYS A 206 -27.29 -0.59 -0.13
N HIS A 207 -26.66 0.54 -0.43
CA HIS A 207 -25.96 1.35 0.57
C HIS A 207 -26.73 2.63 0.96
N GLY A 208 -27.99 2.76 0.55
CA GLY A 208 -28.84 3.90 0.92
C GLY A 208 -28.35 5.25 0.38
N THR A 209 -27.60 5.26 -0.72
CA THR A 209 -27.11 6.49 -1.37
C THR A 209 -27.71 6.65 -2.77
N THR A 210 -27.29 7.68 -3.52
CA THR A 210 -27.74 7.91 -4.90
C THR A 210 -26.61 7.63 -5.90
N VAL A 211 -26.96 7.26 -7.13
CA VAL A 211 -25.98 7.09 -8.23
C VAL A 211 -25.16 8.36 -8.41
N ALA A 212 -25.79 9.54 -8.39
CA ALA A 212 -25.10 10.82 -8.49
C ALA A 212 -24.07 11.03 -7.37
N SER A 213 -24.42 10.71 -6.12
CA SER A 213 -23.49 10.80 -4.99
C SER A 213 -22.34 9.80 -5.13
N LEU A 214 -22.64 8.58 -5.57
CA LEU A 214 -21.65 7.53 -5.79
C LEU A 214 -20.68 7.92 -6.92
N LYS A 215 -21.17 8.53 -8.00
CA LYS A 215 -20.35 9.05 -9.10
C LYS A 215 -19.45 10.19 -8.66
N SER A 216 -20.02 11.20 -8.01
CA SER A 216 -19.28 12.35 -7.49
C SER A 216 -18.16 11.91 -6.55
N LEU A 217 -18.46 10.98 -5.64
CA LEU A 217 -17.50 10.41 -4.70
C LEU A 217 -16.33 9.67 -5.38
N ASN A 218 -16.57 9.10 -6.57
CA ASN A 218 -15.60 8.29 -7.30
C ASN A 218 -15.03 8.99 -8.55
N GLY A 219 -15.35 10.26 -8.78
CA GLY A 219 -14.92 11.00 -9.97
C GLY A 219 -15.43 10.41 -11.28
N LEU A 220 -16.60 9.75 -11.28
CA LEU A 220 -17.15 9.09 -12.47
C LEU A 220 -18.03 10.05 -13.26
N ASN A 221 -17.77 10.15 -14.57
CA ASN A 221 -18.60 10.94 -15.48
C ASN A 221 -19.70 10.11 -16.15
N SER A 222 -19.59 8.78 -16.13
CA SER A 222 -20.57 7.84 -16.70
C SER A 222 -21.05 6.84 -15.65
N ASP A 223 -22.06 6.04 -16.02
CA ASP A 223 -22.60 5.00 -15.15
C ASP A 223 -21.86 3.65 -15.31
N LEU A 224 -20.88 3.62 -16.22
CA LEU A 224 -20.08 2.44 -16.50
C LEU A 224 -19.09 2.22 -15.35
N ILE A 225 -19.17 1.02 -14.77
CA ILE A 225 -18.19 0.51 -13.82
C ILE A 225 -17.67 -0.83 -14.31
N ILE A 226 -16.38 -1.09 -14.10
CA ILE A 226 -15.68 -2.24 -14.63
C ILE A 226 -15.46 -3.25 -13.51
N ILE A 227 -15.66 -4.54 -13.78
CA ILE A 227 -15.33 -5.60 -12.82
C ILE A 227 -13.85 -5.45 -12.41
N GLY A 228 -13.60 -5.44 -11.10
CA GLY A 228 -12.29 -5.18 -10.52
C GLY A 228 -12.04 -3.71 -10.13
N GLN A 229 -12.91 -2.77 -10.54
CA GLN A 229 -12.84 -1.37 -10.11
C GLN A 229 -13.17 -1.24 -8.62
N ILE A 230 -12.47 -0.35 -7.91
CA ILE A 230 -12.86 0.01 -6.54
C ILE A 230 -13.74 1.25 -6.56
N LEU A 231 -14.87 1.19 -5.86
CA LEU A 231 -15.70 2.34 -5.56
C LEU A 231 -15.65 2.65 -4.06
N LYS A 232 -15.46 3.92 -3.73
CA LYS A 232 -15.74 4.51 -2.44
C LYS A 232 -17.25 4.62 -2.28
N ILE A 233 -17.78 4.14 -1.16
CA ILE A 233 -19.21 4.19 -0.81
C ILE A 233 -19.33 4.87 0.55
N LYS A 234 -20.15 5.93 0.66
CA LYS A 234 -20.36 6.61 1.95
C LYS A 234 -21.06 5.68 2.93
N ARG A 235 -20.50 5.46 4.13
CA ARG A 235 -21.25 4.82 5.21
C ARG A 235 -22.29 5.81 5.73
N ILE A 236 -23.53 5.36 5.80
CA ILE A 236 -24.56 6.01 6.60
C ILE A 236 -24.55 5.29 7.94
N ASN A 237 -24.21 6.00 9.01
CA ASN A 237 -24.33 5.46 10.36
C ASN A 237 -25.84 5.39 10.66
N GLY A 238 -26.35 4.16 10.76
CA GLY A 238 -27.68 3.89 11.32
C GLY A 238 -27.59 3.76 12.84
#